data_AF-A0A7N2M1S2-F1
#
_entry.id   AF-A0A7N2M1S2-F1
#
_cell.length_a   1.000
_cell.length_b   1.000
_cell.length_c   1.000
_cell.angle_alpha   90.00
_cell.angle_beta   90.00
_cell.angle_gamma   90.00
#
_symmetry.space_group_name_H-M   'P 1'
#
loop_
_entity.id
_entity.type
_entity.pdbx_description
1 polymer ?
#
loop_
_entity_poly.entity_id
_entity_poly.type
_entity_poly.pdbx_seq_one_letter_code
_entity_poly.pdbx_strand_id
1 'polypeptide(L)'
;MLEQLPLHLRAVAADCMSFEASSRVEDPVYGSVGIISQLQEQIIKAESELAKTKSEIAFHNAQQQPQQQQNESSSCKIEELHDTDEATTIPTVKPVSSKKRK
;
A
#
# COMPACT_ATOMS: atom_id res chain seq x y z
N MET A 1 -7.97 -3.97 31.34
CA MET A 1 -7.73 -3.54 29.95
C MET A 1 -8.85 -2.62 29.47
N LEU A 2 -10.12 -3.06 29.40
CA LEU A 2 -11.23 -2.21 28.93
C LEU A 2 -11.48 -0.96 29.80
N GLU A 3 -11.30 -1.04 31.11
CA GLU A 3 -11.49 0.11 32.02
C GLU A 3 -10.50 1.26 31.76
N GLN A 4 -9.34 0.96 31.15
CA GLN A 4 -8.31 1.95 30.80
C GLN A 4 -8.65 2.71 29.50
N LEU A 5 -9.67 2.25 28.76
CA LEU A 5 -10.14 2.87 27.52
C LEU A 5 -11.31 3.84 27.80
N PRO A 6 -11.42 4.93 27.03
CA PRO A 6 -12.63 5.74 26.93
C PRO A 6 -13.86 4.87 26.64
N LEU A 7 -15.01 5.21 27.23
CA LEU A 7 -16.23 4.40 27.15
C LEU A 7 -16.60 4.01 25.71
N HIS A 8 -16.49 4.96 24.77
CA HIS A 8 -16.85 4.78 23.36
C HIS A 8 -15.97 3.78 22.61
N LEU A 9 -14.75 3.49 23.10
CA LEU A 9 -13.84 2.51 22.49
C LEU A 9 -13.96 1.12 23.11
N ARG A 10 -14.62 0.98 24.26
CA ARG A 10 -14.64 -0.29 25.00
C ARG A 10 -15.35 -1.40 24.25
N ALA A 11 -16.43 -1.08 23.54
CA ALA A 11 -17.16 -2.07 22.73
C ALA A 11 -16.25 -2.63 21.62
N VAL A 12 -15.63 -1.76 20.83
CA VAL A 12 -14.69 -2.16 19.76
C VAL A 12 -13.52 -2.96 20.32
N ALA A 13 -12.94 -2.53 21.45
CA ALA A 13 -11.86 -3.26 22.07
C ALA A 13 -12.29 -4.65 22.58
N ALA A 14 -13.51 -4.78 23.12
CA ALA A 14 -14.06 -6.08 23.54
C ALA A 14 -14.25 -7.01 22.34
N ASP A 15 -14.71 -6.49 21.20
CA ASP A 15 -14.84 -7.24 19.96
C ASP A 15 -13.48 -7.72 19.46
N CYS A 16 -12.46 -6.85 19.44
CA CYS A 16 -11.09 -7.23 19.08
C CYS A 16 -10.53 -8.31 20.01
N MET A 17 -10.70 -8.16 21.33
CA MET A 17 -10.26 -9.16 22.31
C MET A 17 -10.96 -10.52 22.10
N SER A 18 -12.27 -10.51 21.82
CA SER A 18 -13.05 -11.71 21.54
C SER A 18 -12.55 -12.42 20.27
N PHE A 19 -12.28 -11.65 19.20
CA PHE A 19 -11.70 -12.17 17.97
C PHE A 19 -10.32 -12.79 18.21
N GLU A 20 -9.40 -12.09 18.87
CA GLU A 20 -8.07 -12.61 19.17
C GLU A 20 -8.12 -13.89 20.02
N ALA A 21 -9.00 -13.94 21.01
CA ALA A 21 -9.21 -15.13 21.83
C ALA A 21 -9.75 -16.29 20.99
N SER A 22 -10.74 -16.04 20.15
CA SER A 22 -11.33 -17.06 19.26
C SER A 22 -10.30 -17.61 18.28
N SER A 23 -9.48 -16.74 17.68
CA SER A 23 -8.40 -17.18 16.79
C SER A 23 -7.38 -18.07 17.51
N ARG A 24 -7.08 -17.80 18.80
CA ARG A 24 -6.19 -18.68 19.59
C ARG A 24 -6.81 -20.03 19.94
N VAL A 25 -8.14 -20.13 20.00
CA VAL A 25 -8.82 -21.41 20.17
C VAL A 25 -8.71 -22.24 18.89
N GLU A 26 -8.87 -21.59 17.73
CA GLU A 26 -8.78 -22.23 16.41
C GLU A 26 -7.33 -22.60 16.03
N ASP A 27 -6.38 -21.70 16.28
CA ASP A 27 -4.95 -21.87 16.08
C ASP A 27 -4.18 -21.47 17.36
N PRO A 28 -3.87 -22.44 18.23
CA PRO A 28 -3.16 -22.18 19.49
C PRO A 28 -1.74 -21.64 19.35
N VAL A 29 -1.10 -21.83 18.18
CA VAL A 29 0.29 -21.44 17.97
C VAL A 29 0.35 -20.03 17.41
N TYR A 30 -0.39 -19.75 16.33
CA TYR A 30 -0.30 -18.48 15.62
C TYR A 30 -1.53 -17.59 15.79
N GLY A 31 -2.72 -18.14 16.05
CA GLY A 31 -3.96 -17.37 16.22
C GLY A 31 -4.16 -16.30 15.15
N SER A 32 -4.45 -15.07 15.57
CA SER A 32 -4.61 -13.93 14.65
C SER A 32 -3.33 -13.56 13.89
N VAL A 33 -2.14 -13.90 14.40
CA VAL A 33 -0.86 -13.69 13.69
C VAL A 33 -0.77 -14.56 12.45
N GLY A 34 -1.37 -15.76 12.47
CA GLY A 34 -1.49 -16.62 11.29
C GLY A 34 -2.29 -15.94 10.19
N ILE A 35 -3.42 -15.32 10.53
CA ILE A 35 -4.27 -14.57 9.60
C ILE A 35 -3.50 -13.38 9.03
N ILE A 36 -2.81 -12.59 9.87
CA ILE A 36 -1.99 -11.46 9.43
C ILE A 36 -0.93 -11.92 8.42
N SER A 37 -0.25 -13.02 8.72
CA SER A 37 0.82 -13.55 7.86
C SER A 37 0.29 -13.97 6.49
N GLN A 38 -0.86 -14.64 6.46
CA GLN A 38 -1.53 -15.03 5.21
C GLN A 38 -1.94 -13.81 4.38
N LEU A 39 -2.46 -12.76 5.01
CA LEU A 39 -2.81 -11.52 4.32
C LEU A 39 -1.57 -10.84 3.74
N GLN A 40 -0.46 -10.82 4.48
CA GLN A 40 0.82 -10.29 3.98
C GLN A 40 1.32 -11.07 2.75
N GLU A 41 1.25 -12.40 2.77
CA GLU A 41 1.60 -13.23 1.62
C GLU A 41 0.71 -12.93 0.41
N GLN A 42 -0.60 -12.78 0.62
CA GLN A 42 -1.55 -12.43 -0.45
C GLN A 42 -1.25 -11.05 -1.07
N ILE A 43 -0.91 -10.07 -0.23
CA ILE A 43 -0.50 -8.73 -0.70
C ILE A 43 0.75 -8.84 -1.57
N ILE A 44 1.79 -9.53 -1.10
CA ILE A 44 3.05 -9.70 -1.84
C ILE A 44 2.79 -10.39 -3.18
N LYS A 45 1.95 -11.43 -3.20
CA LYS A 45 1.57 -12.13 -4.42
C LYS A 45 0.86 -11.20 -5.40
N ALA A 46 -0.11 -10.42 -4.94
CA ALA A 46 -0.84 -9.48 -5.77
C ALA A 46 0.08 -8.38 -6.35
N GLU A 47 0.99 -7.86 -5.53
CA GLU A 47 1.99 -6.88 -5.98
C GLU A 47 2.93 -7.46 -7.05
N SER A 48 3.35 -8.72 -6.91
CA SER A 48 4.16 -9.44 -7.89
C SER A 48 3.43 -9.62 -9.22
N GLU A 49 2.16 -10.05 -9.19
CA GLU A 49 1.32 -10.20 -10.38
C GLU A 49 1.12 -8.87 -11.11
N LEU A 50 0.90 -7.79 -10.34
CA LEU A 50 0.78 -6.44 -10.87
C LEU A 50 2.09 -5.96 -11.51
N ALA A 51 3.24 -6.20 -10.88
CA ALA A 51 4.55 -5.86 -11.43
C ALA A 51 4.82 -6.64 -12.74
N LYS A 52 4.50 -7.93 -12.77
CA LYS A 52 4.62 -8.77 -13.98
C LYS A 52 3.76 -8.22 -15.10
N THR A 53 2.48 -7.96 -14.85
CA THR A 53 1.54 -7.43 -15.85
C THR A 53 2.01 -6.07 -16.39
N LYS A 54 2.49 -5.18 -15.52
CA LYS A 54 3.07 -3.89 -15.93
C LYS A 54 4.29 -4.07 -16.83
N SER A 55 5.15 -5.03 -16.53
CA SER A 55 6.31 -5.35 -17.37
C SER A 55 5.91 -5.89 -18.73
N GLU A 56 4.89 -6.76 -18.80
CA GLU A 56 4.36 -7.29 -20.06
C GLU A 56 3.79 -6.17 -20.94
N ILE A 57 3.00 -5.25 -20.35
CA ILE A 57 2.49 -4.07 -21.05
C ILE A 57 3.64 -3.20 -21.58
N ALA A 58 4.64 -2.89 -20.75
CA ALA A 58 5.78 -2.09 -21.16
C ALA A 58 6.58 -2.75 -22.29
N PHE A 59 6.77 -4.06 -22.23
CA PHE A 59 7.42 -4.83 -23.28
C PHE A 59 6.65 -4.74 -24.61
N HIS A 60 5.33 -4.96 -24.59
CA HIS A 60 4.50 -4.83 -25.79
C HIS A 60 4.52 -3.42 -26.38
N ASN A 61 4.48 -2.38 -25.54
CA ASN A 61 4.58 -1.00 -25.99
C ASN A 61 5.95 -0.68 -26.63
N ALA A 62 7.04 -1.22 -26.08
CA ALA A 62 8.38 -1.07 -26.65
C ALA A 62 8.56 -1.83 -27.96
N GLN A 63 7.98 -3.03 -28.09
CA GLN A 63 8.01 -3.82 -29.33
C GLN A 63 7.22 -3.15 -30.47
N GLN A 64 6.20 -2.34 -30.15
CA GLN A 64 5.45 -1.56 -31.15
C GLN A 64 6.21 -0.32 -31.67
N GLN A 65 7.41 -0.02 -31.15
CA GLN A 65 8.24 1.12 -31.62
C GLN A 65 9.38 0.71 -32.57
N PRO A 66 9.04 0.26 -33.79
CA PRO A 66 9.71 0.80 -34.96
C PRO A 66 8.67 1.49 -35.85
N GLN A 67 8.70 2.83 -35.83
CA GLN A 67 7.94 3.81 -36.64
C GLN A 67 6.97 4.69 -35.85
N GLN A 68 7.49 5.77 -35.25
CA GLN A 68 6.90 7.12 -35.32
C GLN A 68 7.85 8.11 -34.63
N GLN A 69 8.91 8.51 -35.34
CA GLN A 69 9.48 9.84 -35.16
C GLN A 69 8.64 10.80 -36.01
N GLN A 70 8.32 11.97 -35.44
CA GLN A 70 7.57 13.12 -35.98
C GLN A 70 6.04 13.05 -35.77
N ASN A 71 5.55 13.71 -34.70
CA ASN A 71 4.95 15.03 -34.84
C ASN A 71 4.71 15.69 -33.47
N GLU A 72 5.33 16.85 -33.25
CA GLU A 72 4.98 17.80 -32.20
C GLU A 72 3.66 18.51 -32.57
N SER A 73 2.98 19.07 -31.55
CA SER A 73 1.84 20.02 -31.62
C SER A 73 0.42 19.45 -31.48
N SER A 74 -0.10 19.45 -30.24
CA SER A 74 -1.33 20.19 -29.89
C SER A 74 -1.56 20.17 -28.39
N SER A 75 -1.28 21.30 -27.77
CA SER A 75 -1.54 21.64 -26.36
C SER A 75 -3.04 21.72 -26.10
N CYS A 76 -3.52 21.09 -25.03
CA CYS A 76 -4.69 21.54 -24.29
C CYS A 76 -4.34 21.60 -22.79
N LYS A 77 -4.05 22.81 -22.31
CA LYS A 77 -4.02 23.15 -20.89
C LYS A 77 -5.44 23.03 -20.32
N ILE A 78 -5.59 22.46 -19.13
CA ILE A 78 -6.62 22.86 -18.17
C ILE A 78 -5.93 23.06 -16.83
N GLU A 79 -6.13 24.25 -16.27
CA GLU A 79 -5.54 24.82 -15.06
C GLU A 79 -6.12 24.22 -13.77
N GLU A 80 -5.36 24.37 -12.69
CA GLU A 80 -5.65 23.96 -11.31
C GLU A 80 -6.91 24.62 -10.74
N LEU A 81 -7.69 23.86 -9.96
CA LEU A 81 -8.46 24.41 -8.85
C LEU A 81 -8.03 23.73 -7.55
N HIS A 82 -7.48 24.57 -6.70
CA HIS A 82 -7.15 24.35 -5.30
C HIS A 82 -8.44 24.33 -4.49
N ASP A 83 -8.57 23.36 -3.59
CA ASP A 83 -9.16 23.60 -2.28
C ASP A 83 -8.31 22.85 -1.26
N THR A 84 -7.58 23.64 -0.49
CA THR A 84 -6.87 23.21 0.71
C THR A 84 -7.87 23.04 1.84
N ASP A 85 -7.97 21.84 2.40
CA ASP A 85 -8.28 21.66 3.81
C ASP A 85 -7.35 20.59 4.41
N GLU A 86 -6.27 21.13 4.97
CA GLU A 86 -5.60 20.81 6.24
C GLU A 86 -5.65 19.38 6.84
N ALA A 87 -4.44 18.95 7.27
CA ALA A 87 -4.11 17.90 8.23
C ALA A 87 -3.90 16.45 7.72
N THR A 88 -2.69 16.18 7.20
CA THR A 88 -1.74 15.22 7.82
C THR A 88 -0.44 15.20 7.00
N THR A 89 0.51 16.07 7.37
CA THR A 89 1.88 16.03 6.89
C THR A 89 2.65 14.97 7.66
N ILE A 90 2.91 13.81 7.04
CA ILE A 90 4.01 12.93 7.46
C ILE A 90 5.25 13.39 6.71
N PRO A 91 6.33 13.83 7.38
CA PRO A 91 7.55 14.22 6.69
C PRO A 91 8.23 13.00 6.06
N THR A 92 8.17 12.91 4.74
CA THR A 92 8.96 11.96 3.95
C THR A 92 10.45 12.23 4.15
N VAL A 93 11.12 11.37 4.91
CA VAL A 93 12.59 11.35 5.01
C VAL A 93 13.14 10.89 3.65
N LYS A 94 13.86 11.76 2.94
CA LYS A 94 14.55 11.40 1.69
C LYS A 94 15.66 10.37 2.00
N PRO A 95 15.85 9.31 1.20
CA PRO A 95 16.93 8.37 1.41
C PRO A 95 18.29 9.04 1.20
N VAL A 96 19.18 8.92 2.20
CA VAL A 96 20.56 9.41 2.12
C VAL A 96 21.32 8.54 1.11
N SER A 97 21.89 9.16 0.09
CA SER A 97 22.76 8.48 -0.87
C SER A 97 24.13 8.26 -0.23
N SER A 98 24.42 7.02 0.17
CA SER A 98 25.72 6.61 0.69
C SER A 98 26.77 6.65 -0.44
N LYS A 99 27.57 7.72 -0.48
CA LYS A 99 28.77 7.81 -1.32
C LYS A 99 29.77 6.72 -0.93
N LYS A 100 29.94 5.76 -1.84
CA LYS A 100 31.00 4.74 -1.83
C LYS A 100 32.36 5.45 -1.92
N ARG A 101 33.14 5.41 -0.84
CA ARG A 101 34.55 5.86 -0.87
C ARG A 101 35.38 4.78 -1.57
N LYS A 102 36.25 5.21 -2.49
CA LYS A 102 37.29 4.39 -3.12
C LYS A 102 38.39 4.08 -2.11
#